data_AF-A0A261UI00-F1
#
_entry.id   AF-A0A261UI00-F1
#
_cell.length_a   1.000
_cell.length_b   1.000
_cell.length_c   1.000
_cell.angle_alpha   90.00
_cell.angle_beta   90.00
_cell.angle_gamma   90.00
#
_symmetry.space_group_name_H-M   'P 1'
#
loop_
_entity.id
_entity.type
_entity.pdbx_description
1 polymer ?
#
loop_
_entity_poly.entity_id
_entity_poly.type
_entity_poly.pdbx_seq_one_letter_code
_entity_poly.pdbx_strand_id
1 'polypeptide(L)'
;MSRTFSANGRRQLLATSADENLLACLEITHSALAVPIRVVRDTDDLVAQGNTFMACPFDITLPDDIEGQIPQATIQVDNVGREITEWLEVSGGGQGAKCRIILLYRSEPDIFEYDMTMDLSGMKIDNFKVSSNLGFADTLGQVAVVKTFTPATAPGLW
;
A
#
# COMPACT_ATOMS: atom_id res chain seq x y z
N MET A 1 6.30 -11.49 13.89
CA MET A 1 6.78 -10.39 14.80
C MET A 1 5.71 -10.02 15.84
N SER A 2 6.08 -9.66 17.08
CA SER A 2 5.12 -9.23 18.11
C SER A 2 4.54 -7.84 17.79
N ARG A 3 3.26 -7.78 17.42
CA ARG A 3 2.55 -6.52 17.12
C ARG A 3 2.32 -5.75 18.43
N THR A 4 2.82 -4.53 18.52
CA THR A 4 2.66 -3.67 19.71
C THR A 4 1.45 -2.76 19.50
N PHE A 5 0.31 -3.15 20.07
CA PHE A 5 -0.91 -2.32 20.07
C PHE A 5 -0.88 -1.30 21.22
N SER A 6 -1.53 -0.15 21.01
CA SER A 6 -1.69 0.90 22.02
C SER A 6 -2.57 0.44 23.20
N ALA A 7 -2.63 1.27 24.26
CA ALA A 7 -3.47 0.98 25.42
C ALA A 7 -4.97 0.92 25.04
N ASN A 8 -5.42 1.73 24.09
CA ASN A 8 -6.78 1.69 23.57
C ASN A 8 -6.98 0.52 22.61
N GLY A 9 -6.04 0.26 21.71
CA GLY A 9 -6.11 -0.90 20.80
C GLY A 9 -6.18 -2.23 21.56
N ARG A 10 -5.46 -2.37 22.67
CA ARG A 10 -5.58 -3.55 23.55
C ARG A 10 -6.95 -3.65 24.23
N ARG A 11 -7.53 -2.54 24.68
CA ARG A 11 -8.86 -2.54 25.30
C ARG A 11 -9.93 -2.97 24.30
N GLN A 12 -9.87 -2.45 23.08
CA GLN A 12 -10.85 -2.74 22.05
C GLN A 12 -10.70 -4.16 21.49
N LEU A 13 -9.47 -4.66 21.31
CA LEU A 13 -9.22 -6.06 20.92
C LEU A 13 -9.69 -7.08 21.97
N LEU A 14 -9.60 -6.72 23.26
CA LEU A 14 -10.05 -7.58 24.36
C LEU A 14 -11.54 -7.42 24.68
N ALA A 15 -12.20 -6.41 24.13
CA ALA A 15 -13.62 -6.16 24.35
C ALA A 15 -14.49 -7.14 23.55
N THR A 16 -15.51 -7.71 24.19
CA THR A 16 -16.50 -8.58 23.53
C THR A 16 -17.37 -7.80 22.54
N SER A 17 -17.56 -6.50 22.79
CA SER A 17 -18.11 -5.53 21.85
C SER A 17 -17.12 -4.37 21.76
N ALA A 18 -16.41 -4.26 20.64
CA ALA A 18 -15.59 -3.09 20.39
C ALA A 18 -16.52 -1.92 20.04
N ASP A 19 -16.45 -0.83 20.81
CA ASP A 19 -17.23 0.40 20.54
C ASP A 19 -16.75 1.11 19.27
N GLU A 20 -15.52 0.82 18.83
CA GLU A 20 -14.91 1.42 17.64
C GLU A 20 -14.29 0.36 16.75
N ASN A 21 -14.36 0.60 15.43
CA ASN A 21 -13.77 -0.26 14.43
C ASN A 21 -12.40 0.28 14.01
N LEU A 22 -11.48 -0.65 13.70
CA LEU A 22 -10.16 -0.30 13.21
C LEU A 22 -10.28 0.18 11.75
N LEU A 23 -9.96 1.45 11.50
CA LEU A 23 -9.98 2.01 10.16
C LEU A 23 -8.68 1.68 9.45
N ALA A 24 -8.78 1.21 8.22
CA ALA A 24 -7.63 1.03 7.34
C ALA A 24 -7.47 2.27 6.47
N CYS A 25 -6.28 2.84 6.50
CA CYS A 25 -5.84 3.91 5.64
C CYS A 25 -4.71 3.41 4.74
N LEU A 26 -4.69 3.89 3.50
CA LEU A 26 -3.63 3.62 2.54
C LEU A 26 -3.03 4.93 2.08
N GLU A 27 -1.71 5.00 2.11
CA GLU A 27 -0.93 6.09 1.56
C GLU A 27 -0.05 5.55 0.43
N ILE A 28 -0.36 5.92 -0.81
CA ILE A 28 0.39 5.53 -2.01
C ILE A 28 1.33 6.66 -2.39
N THR A 29 2.62 6.37 -2.40
CA THR A 29 3.71 7.28 -2.76
C THR A 29 4.40 6.79 -4.02
N HIS A 30 4.71 7.71 -4.94
CA HIS A 30 5.42 7.40 -6.17
C HIS A 30 6.30 8.59 -6.59
N SER A 31 7.44 8.33 -7.23
CA SER A 31 8.38 9.39 -7.64
C SER A 31 7.82 10.36 -8.68
N ALA A 32 6.87 9.91 -9.50
CA ALA A 32 6.16 10.76 -10.46
C ALA A 32 4.99 11.56 -9.85
N LEU A 33 4.64 11.34 -8.57
CA LEU A 33 3.59 12.07 -7.89
C LEU A 33 4.19 13.19 -7.03
N ALA A 34 3.70 14.42 -7.22
CA ALA A 34 4.04 15.55 -6.36
C ALA A 34 3.34 15.47 -4.99
N VAL A 35 2.14 14.84 -4.95
CA VAL A 35 1.34 14.64 -3.74
C VAL A 35 0.96 13.16 -3.64
N PRO A 36 1.15 12.52 -2.47
CA PRO A 36 0.76 11.12 -2.28
C PRO A 36 -0.77 10.97 -2.27
N ILE A 37 -1.24 9.84 -2.81
CA ILE A 37 -2.66 9.50 -2.78
C ILE A 37 -2.97 8.87 -1.41
N ARG A 38 -3.97 9.41 -0.72
CA ARG A 38 -4.36 8.99 0.63
C ARG A 38 -5.83 8.64 0.67
N VAL A 39 -6.12 7.39 0.99
CA VAL A 39 -7.50 6.90 1.06
C VAL A 39 -7.74 6.19 2.38
N VAL A 40 -8.96 6.29 2.90
CA VAL A 40 -9.43 5.60 4.11
C VAL A 40 -10.64 4.75 3.79
N ARG A 41 -10.68 3.52 4.32
CA ARG A 41 -11.84 2.63 4.24
C ARG A 41 -12.89 3.10 5.23
N ASP A 42 -13.57 4.17 4.86
CA ASP A 42 -14.63 4.77 5.64
C ASP A 42 -15.62 5.50 4.70
N THR A 43 -16.74 5.95 5.24
CA THR A 43 -17.73 6.74 4.50
C THR A 43 -17.46 8.24 4.55
N ASP A 44 -16.72 8.72 5.55
CA ASP A 44 -16.31 10.12 5.66
C ASP A 44 -14.80 10.29 5.60
N ASP A 45 -14.36 11.42 5.07
CA ASP A 45 -12.95 11.78 5.03
C ASP A 45 -12.38 11.87 6.45
N LEU A 46 -11.14 11.40 6.61
CA LEU A 46 -10.45 11.39 7.88
C LEU A 46 -9.23 12.30 7.81
N VAL A 47 -9.03 13.15 8.82
CA VAL A 47 -7.79 13.93 8.96
C VAL A 47 -6.94 13.31 10.07
N ALA A 48 -5.75 12.84 9.71
CA ALA A 48 -4.80 12.23 10.65
C ALA A 48 -3.43 12.90 10.48
N GLN A 49 -2.81 13.34 11.58
CA GLN A 49 -1.51 14.04 11.59
C GLN A 49 -1.39 15.18 10.55
N GLY A 50 -2.48 15.93 10.32
CA GLY A 50 -2.54 17.03 9.36
C GLY A 50 -2.64 16.61 7.88
N ASN A 51 -2.82 15.32 7.61
CA ASN A 51 -3.04 14.77 6.28
C ASN A 51 -4.50 14.34 6.12
N THR A 52 -5.15 14.78 5.04
CA THR A 52 -6.50 14.36 4.69
C THR A 52 -6.46 13.04 3.93
N PHE A 53 -7.18 12.05 4.44
CA PHE A 53 -7.45 10.77 3.80
C PHE A 53 -8.87 10.81 3.25
N MET A 54 -9.00 10.60 1.94
CA MET A 54 -10.30 10.62 1.26
C MET A 54 -11.05 9.31 1.52
N ALA A 55 -12.33 9.41 1.84
CA ALA A 55 -13.21 8.26 1.99
C ALA A 55 -13.31 7.49 0.66
N CYS A 56 -12.81 6.25 0.67
CA CYS A 56 -12.91 5.37 -0.47
C CYS A 56 -13.11 3.92 0.01
N PRO A 57 -14.15 3.22 -0.46
CA PRO A 57 -14.28 1.80 -0.17
C PRO A 57 -13.15 1.03 -0.88
N PHE A 58 -12.40 0.26 -0.09
CA PHE A 58 -11.40 -0.66 -0.61
C PHE A 58 -11.29 -1.90 0.26
N ASP A 59 -11.01 -3.03 -0.36
CA ASP A 59 -10.73 -4.29 0.30
C ASP A 59 -9.21 -4.46 0.44
N ILE A 60 -8.76 -4.82 1.65
CA ILE A 60 -7.37 -5.21 1.90
C ILE A 60 -7.36 -6.62 2.46
N THR A 61 -6.58 -7.49 1.84
CA THR A 61 -6.20 -8.76 2.43
C THR A 61 -4.80 -8.60 2.98
N LEU A 62 -4.70 -8.47 4.31
CA LEU A 62 -3.42 -8.39 5.01
C LEU A 62 -2.61 -9.67 4.73
N PRO A 63 -1.27 -9.57 4.65
CA PRO A 63 -0.43 -10.73 4.42
C PRO A 63 -0.45 -11.64 5.65
N ASP A 64 -0.58 -12.95 5.43
CA ASP A 64 -0.34 -13.94 6.45
C ASP A 64 1.17 -14.06 6.69
N ASP A 65 1.60 -13.89 7.95
CA ASP A 65 3.00 -14.00 8.39
C ASP A 65 3.37 -15.49 8.48
N ILE A 66 3.47 -16.17 7.32
CA ILE A 66 3.93 -17.56 7.21
C ILE A 66 5.45 -17.57 7.14
N GLU A 67 6.09 -18.27 8.07
CA GLU A 67 7.55 -18.43 8.15
C GLU A 67 8.13 -18.92 6.81
N GLY A 68 9.03 -18.13 6.21
CA GLY A 68 9.74 -18.48 4.98
C GLY A 68 9.11 -17.99 3.67
N GLN A 69 7.96 -17.31 3.70
CA GLN A 69 7.40 -16.65 2.52
C GLN A 69 7.57 -15.13 2.59
N ILE A 70 7.75 -14.50 1.42
CA ILE A 70 7.66 -13.05 1.30
C ILE A 70 6.19 -12.69 1.58
N PRO A 71 5.89 -11.86 2.59
CA PRO A 71 4.52 -11.48 2.89
C PRO A 71 3.92 -10.74 1.70
N GLN A 72 2.82 -11.29 1.16
CA GLN A 72 2.07 -10.71 0.05
C GLN A 72 0.69 -10.29 0.53
N ALA A 73 0.36 -9.02 0.35
CA ALA A 73 -0.95 -8.46 0.64
C ALA A 73 -1.65 -8.16 -0.69
N THR A 74 -2.96 -8.30 -0.78
CA THR A 74 -3.71 -7.82 -1.95
C THR A 74 -4.57 -6.65 -1.53
N ILE A 75 -4.52 -5.56 -2.29
CA ILE A 75 -5.42 -4.42 -2.13
C ILE A 75 -6.30 -4.34 -3.37
N GLN A 76 -7.57 -4.09 -3.14
CA GLN A 76 -8.55 -3.81 -4.17
C GLN A 76 -9.28 -2.52 -3.81
N VAL A 77 -9.00 -1.44 -4.54
CA VAL A 77 -9.63 -0.13 -4.37
C VAL A 77 -10.66 0.05 -5.48
N ASP A 78 -11.82 0.63 -5.17
CA ASP A 78 -12.77 0.98 -6.23
C ASP A 78 -12.21 2.15 -7.07
N ASN A 79 -12.28 2.02 -8.40
CA ASN A 79 -11.78 3.00 -9.36
C ASN A 79 -12.79 4.12 -9.59
N VAL A 80 -13.26 4.78 -8.52
CA VAL A 80 -14.37 5.75 -8.59
C VAL A 80 -13.92 7.12 -9.16
N GLY A 81 -12.63 7.30 -9.46
CA GLY A 81 -12.09 8.50 -10.07
C GLY A 81 -11.20 8.20 -11.27
N ARG A 82 -11.30 9.00 -12.34
CA ARG A 82 -10.37 8.92 -13.50
C ARG A 82 -8.90 9.18 -13.12
N GLU A 83 -8.67 9.73 -11.93
CA GLU A 83 -7.36 10.10 -11.39
C GLU A 83 -6.44 8.89 -11.17
N ILE A 84 -6.96 7.71 -10.76
CA ILE A 84 -6.12 6.52 -10.55
C ILE A 84 -5.66 5.95 -11.90
N THR A 85 -6.55 5.90 -12.88
CA THR A 85 -6.23 5.45 -14.24
C THR A 85 -5.21 6.37 -14.91
N GLU A 86 -5.40 7.69 -14.81
CA GLU A 86 -4.45 8.68 -15.34
C GLU A 86 -3.09 8.59 -14.64
N TRP A 87 -3.07 8.43 -13.31
CA TRP A 87 -1.84 8.18 -12.56
C TRP A 87 -1.12 6.91 -13.04
N LEU A 88 -1.84 5.85 -13.37
CA LEU A 88 -1.24 4.60 -13.83
C LEU A 88 -0.60 4.71 -15.21
N GLU A 89 -1.21 5.47 -16.10
CA GLU A 89 -0.61 5.79 -17.40
C GLU A 89 0.67 6.63 -17.23
N VAL A 90 0.64 7.64 -16.36
CA VAL A 90 1.81 8.51 -16.10
C VAL A 90 2.94 7.78 -15.37
N SER A 91 2.60 6.87 -14.45
CA SER A 91 3.58 6.10 -13.66
C SER A 91 4.10 4.85 -14.36
N GLY A 92 3.68 4.57 -15.60
CA GLY A 92 4.11 3.39 -16.34
C GLY A 92 3.65 2.08 -15.69
N GLY A 93 2.44 2.06 -15.14
CA GLY A 93 1.88 0.89 -14.45
C GLY A 93 2.28 0.78 -12.97
N GLY A 94 2.62 1.88 -12.31
CA GLY A 94 2.95 1.91 -10.88
C GLY A 94 4.28 1.25 -10.52
N GLN A 95 5.21 1.15 -11.48
CA GLN A 95 6.55 0.58 -11.28
C GLN A 95 7.33 1.39 -10.22
N GLY A 96 7.59 0.78 -9.06
CA GLY A 96 8.29 1.44 -7.95
C GLY A 96 7.42 2.30 -7.06
N ALA A 97 6.09 2.18 -7.16
CA ALA A 97 5.19 2.79 -6.18
C ALA A 97 5.29 2.07 -4.84
N LYS A 98 5.27 2.84 -3.75
CA LYS A 98 5.23 2.32 -2.39
C LYS A 98 3.88 2.60 -1.79
N CYS A 99 3.29 1.59 -1.17
CA CYS A 99 2.03 1.74 -0.48
C CYS A 99 2.25 1.46 1.01
N ARG A 100 1.83 2.43 1.83
CA ARG A 100 1.89 2.39 3.27
C ARG A 100 0.50 2.11 3.81
N ILE A 101 0.35 0.97 4.47
CA ILE A 101 -0.88 0.54 5.11
C ILE A 101 -0.82 1.01 6.55
N ILE A 102 -1.78 1.85 6.94
CA ILE A 102 -1.90 2.42 8.27
C ILE A 102 -3.23 1.94 8.86
N LEU A 103 -3.21 1.35 10.06
CA LEU A 103 -4.43 1.06 10.80
C LEU A 103 -4.48 1.98 12.02
N LEU A 104 -5.63 2.61 12.22
CA LEU A 104 -5.85 3.59 13.29
C LEU A 104 -7.31 3.54 13.76
N TYR A 105 -7.59 4.19 14.88
CA TYR A 105 -8.95 4.40 15.37
C TYR A 105 -9.42 5.81 15.03
N ARG A 106 -10.73 5.96 14.77
CA ARG A 106 -11.34 7.26 14.47
C ARG A 106 -11.25 8.24 15.66
N SER A 107 -11.25 7.73 16.89
CA SER A 107 -11.11 8.51 18.13
C SER A 107 -9.70 9.05 18.36
N GLU A 108 -8.69 8.32 17.90
CA GLU A 108 -7.28 8.66 18.04
C GLU A 108 -6.59 8.64 16.68
N PRO A 109 -6.93 9.60 15.78
CA PRO A 109 -6.39 9.62 14.42
C PRO A 109 -4.87 9.89 14.37
N ASP A 110 -4.28 10.36 15.47
CA ASP A 110 -2.85 10.64 15.58
C ASP A 110 -2.02 9.42 16.06
N ILE A 111 -2.68 8.33 16.45
CA ILE A 111 -2.04 7.10 16.91
C ILE A 111 -2.23 6.01 15.86
N PHE A 112 -1.12 5.58 15.25
CA PHE A 112 -1.10 4.48 14.30
C PHE A 112 -0.85 3.16 15.03
N GLU A 113 -1.85 2.30 15.07
CA GLU A 113 -1.78 0.96 15.67
C GLU A 113 -0.96 0.01 14.81
N TYR A 114 -0.99 0.23 13.51
CA TYR A 114 -0.23 -0.54 12.54
C TYR A 114 0.24 0.38 11.44
N ASP A 115 1.50 0.21 11.05
CA ASP A 115 2.11 0.96 9.97
C ASP A 115 3.09 0.03 9.25
N MET A 116 2.80 -0.27 8.00
CA MET A 116 3.65 -1.10 7.16
C MET A 116 3.75 -0.50 5.77
N THR A 117 4.97 -0.23 5.32
CA THR A 117 5.26 0.18 3.95
C THR A 117 5.69 -1.02 3.13
N MET A 118 5.03 -1.25 1.99
CA MET A 118 5.31 -2.33 1.05
C MET A 118 5.44 -1.78 -0.37
N ASP A 119 6.16 -2.51 -1.22
CA ASP A 119 6.28 -2.16 -2.62
C ASP A 119 5.06 -2.68 -3.38
N LEU A 120 4.50 -1.84 -4.24
CA LEU A 120 3.31 -2.13 -4.99
C LEU A 120 3.71 -2.81 -6.32
N SER A 121 3.11 -3.96 -6.61
CA SER A 121 3.45 -4.82 -7.73
C SER A 121 2.21 -5.42 -8.41
N GLY A 122 2.34 -5.78 -9.68
CA GLY A 122 1.29 -6.54 -10.40
C GLY A 122 -0.09 -5.87 -10.39
N MET A 123 -0.15 -4.55 -10.55
CA MET A 123 -1.43 -3.84 -10.57
C MET A 123 -2.26 -4.22 -11.80
N LYS A 124 -3.54 -4.50 -11.58
CA LYS A 124 -4.56 -4.78 -12.59
C LYS A 124 -5.72 -3.81 -12.42
N ILE A 125 -6.05 -3.12 -13.50
CA ILE A 125 -7.15 -2.16 -13.55
C ILE A 125 -8.32 -2.80 -14.29
N ASP A 126 -9.50 -2.68 -13.71
CA ASP A 126 -10.78 -2.89 -14.34
C ASP A 126 -11.55 -1.55 -14.33
N ASN A 127 -12.60 -1.43 -15.14
CA ASN A 127 -13.38 -0.19 -15.30
C ASN A 127 -13.97 0.33 -13.97
N PHE A 128 -14.15 -0.56 -12.99
CA PHE A 128 -14.73 -0.22 -11.69
C PHE A 128 -13.78 -0.45 -10.52
N LYS A 129 -12.69 -1.22 -10.69
CA LYS A 129 -11.84 -1.66 -9.57
C LYS A 129 -10.37 -1.69 -9.97
N VAL A 130 -9.51 -1.22 -9.09
CA VAL A 130 -8.06 -1.34 -9.20
C VAL A 130 -7.59 -2.36 -8.17
N SER A 131 -6.99 -3.44 -8.64
CA SER A 131 -6.40 -4.48 -7.79
C SER A 131 -4.88 -4.44 -7.88
N SER A 132 -4.18 -4.64 -6.78
CA SER A 132 -2.73 -4.69 -6.76
C SER A 132 -2.22 -5.62 -5.67
N ASN A 133 -1.06 -6.22 -5.91
CA ASN A 133 -0.35 -7.03 -4.95
C ASN A 133 0.76 -6.20 -4.29
N LEU A 134 0.77 -6.15 -2.97
CA LEU A 134 1.86 -5.58 -2.21
C LEU A 134 2.78 -6.70 -1.78
N GLY A 135 4.04 -6.53 -2.08
CA GLY A 135 5.09 -7.41 -1.62
C GLY A 135 6.30 -6.60 -1.22
N PHE A 136 7.30 -7.28 -0.71
CA PHE A 136 8.64 -6.72 -0.70
C PHE A 136 9.24 -6.94 -2.08
N ALA A 137 9.84 -5.91 -2.67
CA ALA A 137 10.61 -6.11 -3.89
C ALA A 137 11.70 -7.15 -3.64
N ASP A 138 11.76 -8.18 -4.50
CA ASP A 138 12.81 -9.19 -4.45
C ASP A 138 14.14 -8.59 -4.94
N THR A 139 14.76 -7.77 -4.10
CA THR A 139 16.08 -7.18 -4.37
C THR A 139 17.19 -8.24 -4.40
N LEU A 140 16.95 -9.43 -3.84
CA LEU A 140 17.90 -10.54 -3.80
C LEU A 140 17.88 -11.35 -5.10
N GLY A 141 16.72 -11.49 -5.74
CA GLY A 141 16.55 -12.10 -7.06
C GLY A 141 16.78 -11.15 -8.24
N GLN A 142 16.93 -9.84 -8.00
CA GLN A 142 17.29 -8.89 -9.05
C GLN A 142 18.72 -9.15 -9.55
N VAL A 143 18.87 -9.16 -10.87
CA VAL A 143 20.19 -9.27 -11.51
C VAL A 143 21.02 -8.07 -11.06
N ALA A 144 22.13 -8.32 -10.36
CA ALA A 144 22.98 -7.27 -9.77
C ALA A 144 23.57 -6.29 -10.80
N VAL A 145 23.48 -6.59 -12.09
CA VAL A 145 24.09 -5.81 -13.16
C VAL A 145 23.02 -5.33 -14.13
N VAL A 146 22.79 -4.01 -14.15
CA VAL A 146 21.81 -3.32 -15.02
C VAL A 146 22.21 -3.35 -16.49
N LYS A 147 23.51 -3.53 -16.80
CA LYS A 147 24.04 -3.57 -18.17
C LYS A 147 24.74 -4.89 -18.46
N THR A 148 24.13 -5.68 -19.34
CA THR A 148 24.77 -6.88 -19.90
C THR A 148 25.58 -6.50 -21.13
N PHE A 149 26.78 -7.07 -21.25
CA PHE A 149 27.60 -6.98 -22.46
C PHE A 149 26.96 -7.85 -23.54
N THR A 150 26.17 -7.23 -24.42
CA THR A 150 25.64 -7.84 -25.64
C THR A 150 26.35 -7.24 -26.84
N PRO A 151 26.39 -7.91 -28.00
CA PRO A 151 26.99 -7.35 -29.22
C PRO A 151 26.40 -5.98 -29.61
N ALA A 152 25.16 -5.69 -29.22
CA ALA A 152 24.53 -4.39 -29.41
C ALA A 152 25.02 -3.30 -28.45
N THR A 153 25.35 -3.65 -27.20
CA THR A 153 25.78 -2.70 -26.15
C THR A 153 27.30 -2.55 -26.05
N ALA A 154 28.07 -3.51 -26.55
CA ALA A 154 29.53 -3.46 -26.61
C ALA A 154 30.06 -4.13 -27.91
N PRO A 155 29.99 -3.42 -29.05
CA PRO A 155 30.38 -3.97 -30.36
C PRO A 155 31.89 -4.18 -30.53
N GLY A 156 32.73 -3.67 -29.62
CA GLY A 156 34.20 -3.80 -29.70
C GLY A 156 34.79 -5.01 -28.96
N LEU A 157 33.96 -5.94 -28.47
CA LEU A 157 34.39 -7.08 -27.65
C LEU A 157 34.36 -8.43 -28.41
N TRP A 158 34.02 -8.41 -29.70
CA TRP A 158 33.87 -9.58 -30.58
C TRP A 158 34.61 -9.37 -31.90
#